data_AF-A0A3A9S8X9-F1
#
_entry.id   AF-A0A3A9S8X9-F1
#
_cell.length_a   1.000
_cell.length_b   1.000
_cell.length_c   1.000
_cell.angle_alpha   90.00
_cell.angle_beta   90.00
_cell.angle_gamma   90.00
#
_symmetry.space_group_name_H-M   'P 1'
#
loop_
_entity.id
_entity.type
_entity.pdbx_description
1 polymer ?
#
loop_
_entity_poly.entity_id
_entity_poly.type
_entity_poly.pdbx_seq_one_letter_code
_entity_poly.pdbx_strand_id
1 'polypeptide(L)'
;MPFGTDLDNQFAAETSSITGTVNEQKLFEALDRSFSNLAAISPTKCKVIHGARNLVKFSEKSPSQQFYYAKDRGKAVKCELADLLLITVDDKEMRICCLQNKFEKKKTSGMAITDSFKADMRQFYLLNVRPLYERKGITSNLLKDAICPSVGSYGVFYSNSGAYNMNYHSAEILSKVNPTTTGRACKVHMNPAVPQLAYYPTPAGTVSEWRYTGNILEFGNGLERMQIGTPLPLQTGIIELADPDILDAITNLTNMSDVLASELRTTISIANPSVSYRTAIIIKCS
;
A
#
# COMPACT_ATOMS: atom_id res chain seq x y z
N MET A 1 -15.57 -9.05 -16.57
CA MET A 1 -15.59 -7.59 -16.36
C MET A 1 -14.19 -7.17 -15.94
N PRO A 2 -13.74 -5.94 -16.20
CA PRO A 2 -12.45 -5.46 -15.70
C PRO A 2 -12.40 -5.50 -14.18
N PHE A 3 -11.27 -5.90 -13.60
CA PHE A 3 -11.12 -6.08 -12.14
C PHE A 3 -11.55 -4.87 -11.32
N GLY A 4 -11.28 -3.65 -11.80
CA GLY A 4 -11.69 -2.42 -11.11
C GLY A 4 -13.20 -2.27 -10.97
N THR A 5 -13.98 -2.69 -11.97
CA THR A 5 -15.44 -2.66 -11.90
C THR A 5 -15.97 -3.65 -10.87
N ASP A 6 -15.40 -4.85 -10.84
CA ASP A 6 -15.80 -5.86 -9.86
C ASP A 6 -15.48 -5.37 -8.43
N LEU A 7 -14.29 -4.77 -8.23
CA LEU A 7 -13.88 -4.24 -6.93
C LEU A 7 -14.79 -3.10 -6.44
N ASP A 8 -15.13 -2.16 -7.32
CA ASP A 8 -16.03 -1.04 -6.99
C ASP A 8 -17.42 -1.53 -6.61
N ASN A 9 -17.97 -2.50 -7.36
CA ASN A 9 -19.26 -3.11 -7.05
C ASN A 9 -19.26 -3.85 -5.71
N GLN A 10 -18.20 -4.62 -5.42
CA GLN A 10 -18.08 -5.32 -4.14
C GLN A 10 -17.94 -4.33 -2.98
N PHE A 11 -17.15 -3.27 -3.14
CA PHE A 11 -17.01 -2.25 -2.10
C PHE A 11 -18.30 -1.48 -1.86
N ALA A 12 -19.04 -1.13 -2.92
CA ALA A 12 -20.35 -0.51 -2.80
C ALA A 12 -21.35 -1.43 -2.06
N ALA A 13 -21.37 -2.73 -2.38
CA ALA A 13 -22.22 -3.70 -1.71
C ALA A 13 -21.87 -3.81 -0.21
N GLU A 14 -20.59 -4.00 0.11
CA GLU A 14 -20.09 -4.10 1.48
C GLU A 14 -20.40 -2.84 2.31
N THR A 15 -20.25 -1.67 1.72
CA THR A 15 -20.47 -0.39 2.42
C THR A 15 -21.93 0.02 2.52
N SER A 16 -22.81 -0.45 1.63
CA SER A 16 -24.26 -0.19 1.68
C SER A 16 -24.92 -0.71 2.96
N SER A 17 -24.32 -1.76 3.55
CA SER A 17 -24.79 -2.38 4.79
C SER A 17 -24.31 -1.68 6.06
N ILE A 18 -23.41 -0.69 5.95
CA ILE A 18 -22.80 -0.04 7.11
C ILE A 18 -23.81 0.91 7.76
N THR A 19 -24.17 0.60 9.00
CA THR A 19 -25.06 1.43 9.83
C THR A 19 -24.32 2.09 11.00
N GLY A 20 -24.93 3.16 11.54
CA GLY A 20 -24.43 3.89 12.70
C GLY A 20 -23.19 4.75 12.42
N THR A 21 -22.39 5.01 13.46
CA THR A 21 -21.16 5.79 13.31
C THR A 21 -20.15 5.02 12.46
N VAL A 22 -19.70 5.65 11.37
CA VAL A 22 -18.66 5.12 10.48
C VAL A 22 -17.29 5.66 10.86
N ASN A 23 -16.30 4.77 10.82
CA ASN A 23 -14.91 5.04 11.11
C ASN A 23 -14.01 4.31 10.09
N GLU A 24 -12.71 4.64 10.14
CA GLU A 24 -11.66 4.06 9.29
C GLU A 24 -11.66 2.52 9.31
N GLN A 25 -11.84 1.93 10.48
CA GLN A 25 -11.80 0.47 10.64
C GLN A 25 -12.94 -0.23 9.88
N LYS A 26 -14.18 0.25 10.00
CA LYS A 26 -15.34 -0.35 9.31
C LYS A 26 -15.17 -0.32 7.78
N LEU A 27 -14.64 0.79 7.24
CA LEU A 27 -14.41 0.94 5.81
C LEU A 27 -13.24 0.10 5.32
N PHE A 28 -12.19 -0.02 6.13
CA PHE A 28 -11.09 -0.96 5.84
C PHE A 28 -11.58 -2.42 5.81
N GLU A 29 -12.38 -2.84 6.78
CA GLU A 29 -12.95 -4.19 6.81
C GLU A 29 -13.89 -4.44 5.62
N ALA A 30 -14.63 -3.43 5.15
CA ALA A 30 -15.41 -3.53 3.93
C ALA A 30 -14.51 -3.72 2.69
N LEU A 31 -13.40 -2.98 2.58
CA LEU A 31 -12.42 -3.15 1.50
C LEU A 31 -11.80 -4.55 1.50
N ASP A 32 -11.38 -5.03 2.68
CA ASP A 32 -10.82 -6.37 2.90
C ASP A 32 -11.79 -7.49 2.46
N ARG A 33 -13.07 -7.38 2.85
CA ARG A 33 -14.12 -8.30 2.39
C ARG A 33 -14.40 -8.19 0.89
N SER A 34 -14.32 -6.98 0.32
CA SER A 34 -14.49 -6.79 -1.13
C SER A 34 -13.48 -7.61 -1.91
N PHE A 35 -12.19 -7.55 -1.53
CA PHE A 35 -11.15 -8.37 -2.17
C PHE A 35 -11.32 -9.86 -1.92
N SER A 36 -11.81 -10.26 -0.74
CA SER A 36 -12.09 -11.66 -0.43
C SER A 36 -13.21 -12.22 -1.32
N ASN A 37 -14.26 -11.44 -1.55
CA ASN A 37 -15.37 -11.83 -2.42
C ASN A 37 -14.94 -11.90 -3.89
N LEU A 38 -14.04 -11.01 -4.34
CA LEU A 38 -13.49 -11.05 -5.70
C LEU A 38 -12.78 -12.35 -6.03
N ALA A 39 -12.11 -12.97 -5.05
CA ALA A 39 -11.39 -14.21 -5.25
C ALA A 39 -12.27 -15.35 -5.80
N ALA A 40 -13.59 -15.30 -5.56
CA ALA A 40 -14.54 -16.30 -6.02
C ALA A 40 -15.15 -15.99 -7.40
N ILE A 41 -15.11 -14.73 -7.86
CA ILE A 41 -15.92 -14.27 -9.00
C ILE A 41 -15.12 -13.61 -10.14
N SER A 42 -13.93 -13.08 -9.85
CA SER A 42 -13.12 -12.37 -10.84
C SER A 42 -12.18 -13.34 -11.58
N PRO A 43 -11.94 -13.17 -12.89
CA PRO A 43 -10.89 -13.91 -13.58
C PRO A 43 -9.50 -13.60 -13.01
N THR A 44 -9.32 -12.40 -12.44
CA THR A 44 -8.14 -11.98 -11.71
C THR A 44 -8.14 -12.67 -10.35
N LYS A 45 -7.25 -13.65 -10.19
CA LYS A 45 -7.18 -14.42 -8.96
C LYS A 45 -6.63 -13.55 -7.83
N CYS A 46 -7.34 -13.52 -6.71
CA CYS A 46 -6.98 -12.76 -5.51
C CYS A 46 -6.79 -13.70 -4.31
N LYS A 47 -5.83 -13.42 -3.43
CA LYS A 47 -5.66 -14.11 -2.15
C LYS A 47 -5.45 -13.09 -1.03
N VAL A 48 -6.27 -13.21 0.01
CA VAL A 48 -6.15 -12.41 1.23
C VAL A 48 -5.43 -13.24 2.30
N ILE A 49 -4.45 -12.64 2.95
CA ILE A 49 -3.67 -13.21 4.06
C ILE A 49 -3.72 -12.22 5.22
N HIS A 50 -4.12 -12.69 6.40
CA HIS A 50 -4.11 -11.85 7.61
C HIS A 50 -2.81 -12.06 8.37
N GLY A 51 -2.06 -10.98 8.55
CA GLY A 51 -0.74 -11.00 9.19
C GLY A 51 -0.79 -10.67 10.68
N ALA A 52 0.39 -10.65 11.30
CA ALA A 52 0.58 -10.20 12.67
C ALA A 52 0.98 -8.71 12.70
N ARG A 53 0.37 -7.93 13.61
CA ARG A 53 0.72 -6.52 13.87
C ARG A 53 2.13 -6.40 14.46
N ASN A 54 3.14 -6.36 13.60
CA ASN A 54 4.51 -6.08 14.03
C ASN A 54 4.86 -4.62 13.76
N LEU A 55 5.74 -4.07 14.59
CA LEU A 55 6.25 -2.72 14.40
C LEU A 55 7.58 -2.80 13.67
N VAL A 56 7.79 -1.88 12.74
CA VAL A 56 9.10 -1.60 12.15
C VAL A 56 9.78 -0.51 12.95
N LYS A 57 11.12 -0.56 13.00
CA LYS A 57 11.97 0.40 13.69
C LYS A 57 12.81 1.17 12.69
N PHE A 58 12.84 2.49 12.77
CA PHE A 58 13.63 3.32 11.87
C PHE A 58 14.11 4.58 12.59
N SER A 59 15.14 5.22 12.06
CA SER A 59 15.76 6.42 12.61
C SER A 59 16.15 7.38 11.49
N GLU A 60 16.29 8.66 11.81
CA GLU A 60 16.95 9.62 10.94
C GLU A 60 18.40 9.16 10.72
N LYS A 61 18.88 9.16 9.47
CA LYS A 61 20.29 8.87 9.16
C LYS A 61 21.08 10.10 8.70
N SER A 62 20.41 11.21 8.41
CA SER A 62 21.06 12.45 8.01
C SER A 62 20.28 13.68 8.48
N PRO A 63 20.94 14.85 8.64
CA PRO A 63 20.27 16.12 8.90
C PRO A 63 19.26 16.54 7.82
N SER A 64 19.38 15.99 6.60
CA SER A 64 18.44 16.21 5.49
C SER A 64 17.17 15.37 5.59
N GLN A 65 17.13 14.35 6.47
CA GLN A 65 15.99 13.46 6.68
C GLN A 65 15.46 13.59 8.10
N GLN A 66 14.98 14.78 8.48
CA GLN A 66 14.41 15.00 9.81
C GLN A 66 12.96 14.50 9.91
N PHE A 67 12.68 13.76 10.97
CA PHE A 67 11.34 13.46 11.43
C PHE A 67 10.54 14.74 11.59
N TYR A 68 9.30 14.63 11.13
CA TYR A 68 8.36 15.74 11.22
C TYR A 68 7.88 15.96 12.66
N TYR A 69 7.87 14.92 13.50
CA TYR A 69 7.61 15.06 14.93
C TYR A 69 8.91 15.41 15.66
N ALA A 70 9.04 16.65 16.15
CA ALA A 70 10.26 17.14 16.77
C ALA A 70 10.75 16.28 17.96
N LYS A 71 9.85 15.64 18.72
CA LYS A 71 10.23 14.78 19.86
C LYS A 71 10.90 13.47 19.47
N ASP A 72 10.78 13.07 18.21
CA ASP A 72 11.36 11.84 17.68
C ASP A 72 12.76 12.03 17.12
N ARG A 73 13.18 13.28 16.87
CA ARG A 73 14.49 13.61 16.27
C ARG A 73 15.65 12.96 17.02
N GLY A 74 16.59 12.41 16.27
CA GLY A 74 17.76 11.69 16.80
C GLY A 74 17.46 10.37 17.52
N LYS A 75 16.22 9.84 17.45
CA LYS A 75 15.83 8.59 18.11
C LYS A 75 15.47 7.52 17.09
N ALA A 76 15.52 6.26 17.52
CA ALA A 76 14.83 5.19 16.81
C ALA A 76 13.35 5.19 17.23
N VAL A 77 12.45 5.27 16.26
CA VAL A 77 11.00 5.20 16.47
C VAL A 77 10.44 3.89 15.96
N LYS A 78 9.22 3.56 16.40
CA LYS A 78 8.48 2.37 15.97
C LYS A 78 7.07 2.75 15.55
N CYS A 79 6.61 2.20 14.43
CA CYS A 79 5.20 2.18 14.03
C CYS A 79 4.91 0.92 13.19
N GLU A 80 3.65 0.69 12.85
CA GLU A 80 3.28 -0.33 11.87
C GLU A 80 3.83 0.07 10.48
N LEU A 81 4.07 -0.89 9.59
CA LEU A 81 4.54 -0.57 8.24
C LEU A 81 3.40 -0.01 7.38
N ALA A 82 2.25 -0.70 7.39
CA ALA A 82 1.01 -0.28 6.75
C ALA A 82 -0.16 -1.14 7.26
N ASP A 83 -1.39 -0.66 7.06
CA ASP A 83 -2.60 -1.46 7.28
C ASP A 83 -2.71 -2.60 6.24
N LEU A 84 -2.36 -2.31 4.99
CA LEU A 84 -2.53 -3.22 3.87
C LEU A 84 -1.24 -3.33 3.03
N LEU A 85 -0.80 -4.56 2.79
CA LEU A 85 0.24 -4.88 1.81
C LEU A 85 -0.42 -5.36 0.52
N LEU A 86 -0.30 -4.60 -0.55
CA LEU A 86 -0.80 -4.98 -1.88
C LEU A 86 0.34 -5.53 -2.70
N ILE A 87 0.09 -6.70 -3.29
CA ILE A 87 1.03 -7.39 -4.16
C ILE A 87 0.28 -7.72 -5.46
N THR A 88 0.68 -7.09 -6.57
CA THR A 88 0.23 -7.54 -7.90
C THR A 88 1.36 -8.32 -8.54
N VAL A 89 1.04 -9.44 -9.20
CA VAL A 89 2.02 -10.32 -9.83
C VAL A 89 1.60 -10.68 -11.24
N ASP A 90 2.58 -10.77 -12.13
CA ASP A 90 2.48 -11.55 -13.36
C ASP A 90 3.54 -12.67 -13.32
N ASP A 91 3.84 -13.29 -14.46
CA ASP A 91 4.81 -14.39 -14.52
C ASP A 91 6.29 -13.92 -14.43
N LYS A 92 6.58 -12.60 -14.43
CA LYS A 92 7.93 -12.02 -14.48
C LYS A 92 8.23 -11.06 -13.33
N GLU A 93 7.30 -10.15 -13.03
CA GLU A 93 7.44 -9.11 -12.05
C GLU A 93 6.38 -9.21 -10.95
N MET A 94 6.72 -8.67 -9.79
CA MET A 94 5.76 -8.35 -8.75
C MET A 94 5.83 -6.88 -8.41
N ARG A 95 4.70 -6.29 -8.02
CA ARG A 95 4.65 -4.92 -7.51
C ARG A 95 4.18 -4.90 -6.09
N ILE A 96 4.89 -4.14 -5.27
CA ILE A 96 4.63 -4.03 -3.83
C ILE A 96 4.17 -2.62 -3.49
N CYS A 97 3.05 -2.51 -2.79
CA CYS A 97 2.51 -1.27 -2.25
C CYS A 97 2.11 -1.44 -0.78
N CYS A 98 2.74 -0.68 0.12
CA CYS A 98 2.37 -0.54 1.52
C CYS A 98 1.34 0.59 1.65
N LEU A 99 0.06 0.25 1.85
CA LEU A 99 -1.06 1.17 1.89
C LEU A 99 -1.56 1.40 3.32
N GLN A 100 -1.45 2.64 3.81
CA GLN A 100 -2.08 3.05 5.06
C GLN A 100 -3.49 3.59 4.79
N ASN A 101 -4.49 3.07 5.50
CA ASN A 101 -5.86 3.55 5.35
C ASN A 101 -6.13 4.75 6.26
N LYS A 102 -6.97 5.66 5.77
CA LYS A 102 -7.45 6.86 6.46
C LYS A 102 -8.92 7.09 6.13
N PHE A 103 -9.63 7.80 6.99
CA PHE A 103 -11.02 8.21 6.72
C PHE A 103 -11.19 9.71 6.97
N GLU A 104 -11.79 10.39 5.99
CA GLU A 104 -12.21 11.79 6.11
C GLU A 104 -13.72 11.90 5.91
N LYS A 105 -14.40 12.56 6.85
CA LYS A 105 -15.87 12.57 6.93
C LYS A 105 -16.52 13.50 5.91
N LYS A 106 -15.79 14.48 5.39
CA LYS A 106 -16.34 15.47 4.45
C LYS A 106 -15.44 15.60 3.23
N LYS A 107 -16.05 15.54 2.05
CA LYS A 107 -15.51 16.18 0.86
C LYS A 107 -15.71 17.69 1.04
N THR A 108 -14.63 18.44 1.23
CA THR A 108 -14.69 19.90 1.41
C THR A 108 -14.96 20.65 0.10
N SER A 109 -14.78 20.00 -1.05
CA SER A 109 -15.00 20.58 -2.37
C SER A 109 -15.70 19.57 -3.29
N GLY A 110 -16.46 20.04 -4.28
CA GLY A 110 -17.08 19.19 -5.31
C GLY A 110 -16.09 18.47 -6.24
N MET A 111 -14.81 18.40 -5.88
CA MET A 111 -13.77 17.70 -6.62
C MET A 111 -13.90 16.18 -6.45
N ALA A 112 -13.37 15.39 -7.38
CA ALA A 112 -13.38 13.93 -7.29
C ALA A 112 -12.51 13.38 -6.14
N ILE A 113 -11.52 14.16 -5.68
CA ILE A 113 -10.46 13.76 -4.75
C ILE A 113 -10.60 14.51 -3.41
N THR A 114 -10.34 13.84 -2.29
CA THR A 114 -10.27 14.48 -0.96
C THR A 114 -9.16 15.53 -0.88
N ASP A 115 -9.52 16.77 -0.52
CA ASP A 115 -8.57 17.90 -0.48
C ASP A 115 -7.47 17.74 0.58
N SER A 116 -7.82 17.16 1.74
CA SER A 116 -6.87 16.92 2.83
C SER A 116 -7.36 15.85 3.79
N PHE A 117 -6.45 15.21 4.51
CA PHE A 117 -6.78 14.25 5.56
C PHE A 117 -5.74 14.29 6.68
N LYS A 118 -6.08 13.74 7.85
CA LYS A 118 -5.16 13.68 9.00
C LYS A 118 -4.24 12.47 8.89
N ALA A 119 -2.93 12.64 9.03
CA ALA A 119 -1.94 11.58 9.06
C ALA A 119 -1.12 11.59 10.37
N ASP A 120 -0.74 10.41 10.87
CA ASP A 120 0.29 10.28 11.92
C ASP A 120 1.66 10.58 11.31
N MET A 121 2.48 11.36 12.00
CA MET A 121 3.72 11.91 11.45
C MET A 121 4.85 10.88 11.36
N ARG A 122 4.82 9.80 12.14
CA ARG A 122 5.77 8.70 12.00
C ARG A 122 5.43 7.88 10.77
N GLN A 123 4.15 7.53 10.63
CA GLN A 123 3.66 6.80 9.45
C GLN A 123 3.89 7.61 8.17
N PHE A 124 3.60 8.91 8.22
CA PHE A 124 3.80 9.80 7.08
C PHE A 124 5.27 9.91 6.70
N TYR A 125 6.17 10.07 7.67
CA TYR A 125 7.61 10.04 7.40
C TYR A 125 8.06 8.71 6.80
N LEU A 126 7.62 7.58 7.37
CA LEU A 126 8.00 6.25 6.90
C LEU A 126 7.64 6.04 5.42
N LEU A 127 6.41 6.37 5.04
CA LEU A 127 5.91 6.15 3.68
C LEU A 127 6.40 7.21 2.68
N ASN A 128 6.59 8.46 3.10
CA ASN A 128 7.04 9.55 2.21
C ASN A 128 8.58 9.57 2.05
N VAL A 129 9.32 9.57 3.16
CA VAL A 129 10.80 9.67 3.16
C VAL A 129 11.44 8.32 2.84
N ARG A 130 10.73 7.21 3.07
CA ARG A 130 11.16 5.85 2.74
C ARG A 130 12.55 5.51 3.33
N PRO A 131 12.74 5.66 4.66
CA PRO A 131 14.02 5.35 5.29
C PRO A 131 14.29 3.83 5.25
N LEU A 132 15.54 3.46 5.52
CA LEU A 132 15.83 2.10 5.98
C LEU A 132 15.08 1.82 7.26
N TYR A 133 14.54 0.61 7.37
CA TYR A 133 13.86 0.17 8.57
C TYR A 133 14.30 -1.25 8.96
N GLU A 134 14.11 -1.56 10.23
CA GLU A 134 14.46 -2.82 10.86
C GLU A 134 13.18 -3.51 11.35
N ARG A 135 13.07 -4.82 11.13
CA ARG A 135 12.05 -5.68 11.74
C ARG A 135 12.73 -6.92 12.30
N LYS A 136 12.46 -7.24 13.58
CA LYS A 136 13.02 -8.42 14.25
C LYS A 136 14.56 -8.53 14.09
N GLY A 137 15.28 -7.40 14.10
CA GLY A 137 16.73 -7.37 13.93
C GLY A 137 17.23 -7.40 12.48
N ILE A 138 16.34 -7.54 11.49
CA ILE A 138 16.68 -7.58 10.06
C ILE A 138 16.43 -6.21 9.46
N THR A 139 17.42 -5.66 8.76
CA THR A 139 17.27 -4.40 8.01
C THR A 139 16.69 -4.69 6.63
N SER A 140 15.65 -3.96 6.23
CA SER A 140 15.04 -4.02 4.90
C SER A 140 15.25 -2.71 4.15
N ASN A 141 15.45 -2.85 2.84
CA ASN A 141 15.57 -1.73 1.91
C ASN A 141 14.31 -1.54 1.06
N LEU A 142 13.27 -2.37 1.24
CA LEU A 142 12.05 -2.38 0.42
C LEU A 142 11.50 -0.98 0.10
N LEU A 143 11.39 -0.10 1.11
CA LEU A 143 10.90 1.26 0.88
C LEU A 143 11.97 2.15 0.23
N LYS A 144 13.20 2.08 0.73
CA LYS A 144 14.29 2.99 0.35
C LYS A 144 14.72 2.82 -1.11
N ASP A 145 14.85 1.58 -1.56
CA ASP A 145 15.36 1.24 -2.88
C ASP A 145 14.24 1.13 -3.93
N ALA A 146 12.99 1.46 -3.54
CA ALA A 146 11.85 1.44 -4.43
C ALA A 146 11.97 2.47 -5.56
N ILE A 147 11.83 1.97 -6.78
CA ILE A 147 11.83 2.74 -8.02
C ILE A 147 10.60 3.65 -8.06
N CYS A 148 9.43 3.09 -7.77
CA CYS A 148 8.16 3.80 -7.83
C CYS A 148 7.73 4.24 -6.41
N PRO A 149 7.47 5.55 -6.17
CA PRO A 149 7.08 6.06 -4.85
C PRO A 149 5.83 5.43 -4.23
N SER A 150 4.93 4.88 -5.05
CA SER A 150 3.71 4.14 -4.65
C SER A 150 3.95 2.93 -3.76
N VAL A 151 5.21 2.50 -3.57
CA VAL A 151 5.56 1.55 -2.51
C VAL A 151 5.06 2.01 -1.13
N GLY A 152 4.95 3.31 -0.89
CA GLY A 152 4.37 3.89 0.31
C GLY A 152 3.20 4.79 -0.05
N SER A 153 1.99 4.40 0.37
CA SER A 153 0.76 5.02 -0.12
C SER A 153 -0.32 5.15 0.96
N TYR A 154 -1.33 5.94 0.67
CA TYR A 154 -2.52 6.14 1.48
C TYR A 154 -3.79 5.80 0.70
N GLY A 155 -4.68 5.03 1.33
CA GLY A 155 -6.08 4.87 0.93
C GLY A 155 -6.94 5.76 1.81
N VAL A 156 -7.57 6.78 1.24
CA VAL A 156 -8.36 7.76 1.98
C VAL A 156 -9.83 7.56 1.67
N PHE A 157 -10.53 6.90 2.59
CA PHE A 157 -11.96 6.74 2.50
C PHE A 157 -12.68 8.08 2.69
N TYR A 158 -13.77 8.25 1.96
CA TYR A 158 -14.65 9.41 2.09
C TYR A 158 -16.11 9.02 1.84
N SER A 159 -17.04 9.85 2.30
CA SER A 159 -18.44 9.75 1.93
C SER A 159 -18.83 10.87 0.96
N ASN A 160 -19.53 10.52 -0.12
CA ASN A 160 -20.15 11.46 -1.04
C ASN A 160 -21.65 11.14 -1.15
N SER A 161 -22.51 12.08 -0.71
CA SER A 161 -23.97 11.90 -0.71
C SER A 161 -24.45 10.57 -0.08
N GLY A 162 -23.78 10.12 0.98
CA GLY A 162 -24.11 8.87 1.70
C GLY A 162 -23.46 7.60 1.16
N ALA A 163 -22.88 7.63 -0.05
CA ALA A 163 -22.09 6.52 -0.58
C ALA A 163 -20.61 6.64 -0.15
N TYR A 164 -19.99 5.52 0.15
CA TYR A 164 -18.56 5.47 0.51
C TYR A 164 -17.70 5.14 -0.70
N ASN A 165 -16.51 5.76 -0.76
CA ASN A 165 -15.50 5.45 -1.76
C ASN A 165 -14.10 5.72 -1.18
N MET A 166 -13.05 5.52 -1.96
CA MET A 166 -11.66 5.68 -1.54
C MET A 166 -10.84 6.40 -2.61
N ASN A 167 -10.12 7.45 -2.21
CA ASN A 167 -9.01 7.98 -3.00
C ASN A 167 -7.74 7.21 -2.66
N TYR A 168 -6.91 6.96 -3.66
CA TYR A 168 -5.56 6.46 -3.44
C TYR A 168 -4.55 7.57 -3.72
N HIS A 169 -3.48 7.65 -2.91
CA HIS A 169 -2.38 8.59 -3.06
C HIS A 169 -1.05 7.95 -2.72
N SER A 170 -0.07 8.05 -3.61
CA SER A 170 1.34 7.87 -3.25
C SER A 170 1.73 8.87 -2.17
N ALA A 171 2.48 8.46 -1.16
CA ALA A 171 2.84 9.34 -0.05
C ALA A 171 3.74 10.50 -0.50
N GLU A 172 4.53 10.32 -1.55
CA GLU A 172 5.48 11.32 -2.08
C GLU A 172 4.79 12.59 -2.60
N ILE A 173 3.60 12.46 -3.18
CA ILE A 173 2.86 13.60 -3.75
C ILE A 173 2.08 14.39 -2.69
N LEU A 174 2.14 13.97 -1.43
CA LEU A 174 1.46 14.60 -0.31
C LEU A 174 2.39 15.57 0.41
N SER A 175 1.82 16.66 0.89
CA SER A 175 2.51 17.67 1.67
C SER A 175 1.69 18.07 2.88
N LYS A 176 2.36 18.47 3.96
CA LYS A 176 1.69 19.02 5.15
C LYS A 176 0.95 20.29 4.75
N VAL A 177 -0.33 20.40 5.14
CA VAL A 177 -1.11 21.63 4.97
C VAL A 177 -0.43 22.81 5.68
N ASN A 178 0.11 22.57 6.87
CA ASN A 178 0.95 23.54 7.56
C ASN A 178 2.39 22.99 7.71
N PRO A 179 3.38 23.52 6.95
CA PRO A 179 4.76 23.08 6.98
C PRO A 179 5.43 23.14 8.36
N THR A 180 4.98 24.04 9.25
CA THR A 180 5.56 24.23 10.59
C THR A 180 4.95 23.31 11.65
N THR A 181 3.94 22.50 11.30
CA THR A 181 3.38 21.53 12.25
C THR A 181 4.42 20.48 12.63
N THR A 182 4.66 20.37 13.94
CA THR A 182 5.61 19.44 14.56
C THR A 182 4.94 18.50 15.58
N GLY A 183 3.61 18.37 15.55
CA GLY A 183 2.87 17.47 16.43
C GLY A 183 2.99 15.99 16.03
N ARG A 184 2.32 15.10 16.79
CA ARG A 184 2.23 13.67 16.48
C ARG A 184 1.44 13.37 15.20
N ALA A 185 0.51 14.25 14.84
CA ALA A 185 -0.30 14.14 13.63
C ALA A 185 -0.45 15.51 12.97
N CYS A 186 -0.68 15.54 11.66
CA CYS A 186 -0.97 16.76 10.91
C CYS A 186 -2.01 16.50 9.81
N LYS A 187 -2.58 17.57 9.25
CA LYS A 187 -3.31 17.47 7.99
C LYS A 187 -2.32 17.50 6.82
N VAL A 188 -2.50 16.60 5.87
CA VAL A 188 -1.77 16.54 4.60
C VAL A 188 -2.73 16.73 3.43
N HIS A 189 -2.23 17.24 2.32
CA HIS A 189 -2.97 17.42 1.07
C HIS A 189 -2.13 16.95 -0.12
N MET A 190 -2.80 16.62 -1.22
CA MET A 190 -2.14 16.34 -2.50
C MET A 190 -1.77 17.62 -3.21
N ASN A 191 -0.58 17.70 -3.79
CA ASN A 191 -0.24 18.80 -4.70
C ASN A 191 -1.01 18.64 -6.04
N PRO A 192 -1.92 19.55 -6.39
CA PRO A 192 -2.77 19.41 -7.58
C PRO A 192 -2.02 19.54 -8.90
N ALA A 193 -0.79 20.07 -8.89
CA ALA A 193 0.03 20.19 -10.10
C ALA A 193 0.73 18.88 -10.50
N VAL A 194 0.66 17.85 -9.65
CA VAL A 194 1.33 16.57 -9.90
C VAL A 194 0.49 15.75 -10.89
N PRO A 195 1.09 15.21 -11.97
CA PRO A 195 0.36 14.36 -12.91
C PRO A 195 -0.10 13.05 -12.28
N GLN A 196 -1.28 12.56 -12.66
CA GLN A 196 -1.79 11.26 -12.19
C GLN A 196 -0.88 10.09 -12.54
N LEU A 197 -0.37 10.07 -13.77
CA LEU A 197 0.54 9.04 -14.27
C LEU A 197 1.98 9.57 -14.25
N ALA A 198 2.91 8.74 -13.81
CA ALA A 198 4.35 8.98 -13.87
C ALA A 198 5.05 7.84 -14.61
N TYR A 199 6.28 8.11 -15.05
CA TYR A 199 7.13 7.15 -15.74
C TYR A 199 8.51 7.17 -15.10
N TYR A 200 9.03 5.99 -14.79
CA TYR A 200 10.32 5.82 -14.13
C TYR A 200 11.23 4.93 -15.00
N PRO A 201 12.47 5.35 -15.27
CA PRO A 201 13.41 4.52 -15.99
C PRO A 201 13.90 3.36 -15.11
N THR A 202 14.11 2.21 -15.72
CA THR A 202 14.65 0.98 -15.12
C THR A 202 15.66 0.35 -16.09
N PRO A 203 16.53 -0.56 -15.63
CA PRO A 203 17.41 -1.31 -16.53
C PRO A 203 16.66 -2.09 -17.63
N ALA A 204 15.41 -2.47 -17.39
CA ALA A 204 14.59 -3.24 -18.33
C ALA A 204 13.70 -2.37 -19.24
N GLY A 205 13.72 -1.05 -19.10
CA GLY A 205 12.87 -0.12 -19.83
C GLY A 205 12.21 0.92 -18.93
N THR A 206 11.03 1.39 -19.30
CA THR A 206 10.29 2.41 -18.52
C THR A 206 9.07 1.78 -17.88
N VAL A 207 8.89 2.01 -16.58
CA VAL A 207 7.69 1.57 -15.84
C VAL A 207 6.76 2.75 -15.63
N SER A 208 5.47 2.52 -15.82
CA SER A 208 4.43 3.51 -15.53
C SER A 208 3.85 3.32 -14.13
N GLU A 209 3.47 4.42 -13.47
CA GLU A 209 2.94 4.41 -12.12
C GLU A 209 1.78 5.41 -11.97
N TRP A 210 0.67 4.97 -11.39
CA TRP A 210 -0.38 5.82 -10.88
C TRP A 210 0.01 6.37 -9.51
N ARG A 211 0.11 7.70 -9.45
CA ARG A 211 0.43 8.43 -8.22
C ARG A 211 -0.81 8.75 -7.39
N TYR A 212 -1.99 8.79 -7.99
CA TYR A 212 -3.25 8.90 -7.28
C TYR A 212 -4.44 8.37 -8.09
N THR A 213 -5.56 8.10 -7.41
CA THR A 213 -6.84 7.80 -8.05
C THR A 213 -8.01 8.53 -7.39
N GLY A 214 -9.03 8.80 -8.20
CA GLY A 214 -10.26 9.47 -7.76
C GLY A 214 -11.25 8.57 -7.02
N ASN A 215 -11.14 7.25 -7.17
CA ASN A 215 -12.12 6.28 -6.64
C ASN A 215 -11.56 4.83 -6.65
N ILE A 216 -12.33 3.91 -6.08
CA ILE A 216 -12.07 2.46 -6.02
C ILE A 216 -11.97 1.84 -7.42
N LEU A 217 -12.87 2.21 -8.34
CA LEU A 217 -12.85 1.72 -9.72
C LEU A 217 -11.51 1.99 -10.41
N GLU A 218 -11.06 3.24 -10.36
CA GLU A 218 -9.75 3.63 -10.84
C GLU A 218 -8.67 2.85 -10.09
N PHE A 219 -8.69 2.84 -8.76
CA PHE A 219 -7.70 2.12 -7.97
C PHE A 219 -7.55 0.64 -8.39
N GLY A 220 -8.66 -0.07 -8.58
CA GLY A 220 -8.66 -1.44 -9.08
C GLY A 220 -8.12 -1.56 -10.51
N ASN A 221 -8.48 -0.65 -11.42
CA ASN A 221 -7.89 -0.62 -12.76
C ASN A 221 -6.37 -0.41 -12.73
N GLY A 222 -5.88 0.43 -11.80
CA GLY A 222 -4.45 0.65 -11.58
C GLY A 222 -3.73 -0.60 -11.07
N LEU A 223 -4.37 -1.37 -10.18
CA LEU A 223 -3.85 -2.68 -9.72
C LEU A 223 -3.78 -3.69 -10.87
N GLU A 224 -4.87 -3.85 -11.62
CA GLU A 224 -4.98 -4.78 -12.75
C GLU A 224 -3.91 -4.51 -13.82
N ARG A 225 -3.66 -3.24 -14.12
CA ARG A 225 -2.65 -2.80 -15.10
C ARG A 225 -1.22 -2.80 -14.56
N MET A 226 -1.02 -3.25 -13.32
CA MET A 226 0.27 -3.21 -12.63
C MET A 226 0.87 -1.78 -12.67
N GLN A 227 0.06 -0.76 -12.37
CA GLN A 227 0.49 0.65 -12.32
C GLN A 227 0.58 1.16 -10.87
N ILE A 228 0.34 0.32 -9.87
CA ILE A 228 0.45 0.67 -8.44
C ILE A 228 1.49 -0.24 -7.79
N GLY A 229 2.39 0.36 -7.02
CA GLY A 229 3.49 -0.32 -6.32
C GLY A 229 4.81 -0.27 -7.09
N THR A 230 5.90 -0.52 -6.35
CA THR A 230 7.23 -0.61 -6.95
C THR A 230 7.46 -1.97 -7.58
N PRO A 231 7.93 -2.04 -8.84
CA PRO A 231 8.25 -3.30 -9.47
C PRO A 231 9.53 -3.90 -8.88
N LEU A 232 9.51 -5.21 -8.71
CA LEU A 232 10.64 -6.04 -8.35
C LEU A 232 10.62 -7.30 -9.21
N PRO A 233 11.78 -7.87 -9.57
CA PRO A 233 11.83 -9.24 -10.06
C PRO A 233 11.14 -10.17 -9.06
N LEU A 234 10.32 -11.11 -9.56
CA LEU A 234 9.46 -11.95 -8.72
C LEU A 234 10.22 -12.64 -7.57
N GLN A 235 11.36 -13.27 -7.87
CA GLN A 235 12.20 -13.93 -6.86
C GLN A 235 12.74 -12.95 -5.81
N THR A 236 13.23 -11.79 -6.25
CA THR A 236 13.77 -10.74 -5.35
C THR A 236 12.70 -10.25 -4.39
N GLY A 237 11.49 -9.97 -4.88
CA GLY A 237 10.43 -9.48 -4.00
C GLY A 237 9.90 -10.56 -3.05
N ILE A 238 9.84 -11.83 -3.45
CA ILE A 238 9.52 -12.94 -2.53
C ILE A 238 10.54 -13.02 -1.39
N ILE A 239 11.84 -12.94 -1.72
CA ILE A 239 12.92 -12.97 -0.73
C ILE A 239 12.84 -11.75 0.19
N GLU A 240 12.57 -10.56 -0.35
CA GLU A 240 12.45 -9.32 0.44
C GLU A 240 11.27 -9.38 1.41
N LEU A 241 10.14 -9.98 1.00
CA LEU A 241 8.96 -10.18 1.84
C LEU A 241 9.16 -11.28 2.91
N ALA A 242 9.93 -12.31 2.55
CA ALA A 242 10.28 -13.49 3.35
C ALA A 242 9.09 -14.14 4.09
N ASP A 243 7.88 -14.09 3.53
CA ASP A 243 6.68 -14.62 4.17
C ASP A 243 6.24 -15.93 3.48
N PRO A 244 6.24 -17.08 4.19
CA PRO A 244 5.85 -18.35 3.62
C PRO A 244 4.43 -18.37 3.07
N ASP A 245 3.48 -17.67 3.72
CA ASP A 245 2.09 -17.65 3.27
C ASP A 245 1.96 -16.84 1.96
N ILE A 246 2.77 -15.79 1.81
CA ILE A 246 2.86 -15.02 0.56
C ILE A 246 3.48 -15.88 -0.54
N LEU A 247 4.56 -16.60 -0.26
CA LEU A 247 5.15 -17.53 -1.23
C LEU A 247 4.12 -18.57 -1.68
N ASP A 248 3.40 -19.20 -0.73
CA ASP A 248 2.36 -20.18 -1.02
C ASP A 248 1.25 -19.58 -1.88
N ALA A 249 0.80 -18.36 -1.57
CA ALA A 249 -0.18 -17.66 -2.38
C ALA A 249 0.35 -17.42 -3.79
N ILE A 250 1.56 -16.88 -3.95
CA ILE A 250 2.15 -16.62 -5.26
C ILE A 250 2.35 -17.91 -6.06
N THR A 251 2.87 -18.98 -5.45
CA THR A 251 3.05 -20.28 -6.12
C THR A 251 1.72 -20.88 -6.57
N ASN A 252 0.65 -20.74 -5.79
CA ASN A 252 -0.69 -21.22 -6.20
C ASN A 252 -1.33 -20.36 -7.30
N LEU A 253 -1.00 -19.08 -7.34
CA LEU A 253 -1.55 -18.14 -8.31
C LEU A 253 -0.79 -18.19 -9.64
N THR A 254 0.53 -18.35 -9.59
CA THR A 254 1.43 -18.37 -10.74
C THR A 254 1.77 -19.80 -11.17
N ASN A 255 2.27 -20.00 -12.40
CA ASN A 255 2.79 -21.30 -12.83
C ASN A 255 4.26 -21.49 -12.41
N MET A 256 4.59 -21.10 -11.17
CA MET A 256 5.96 -21.22 -10.65
C MET A 256 6.32 -22.71 -10.53
N SER A 257 7.52 -23.09 -10.99
CA SER A 257 7.95 -24.48 -10.90
C SER A 257 8.19 -24.91 -9.45
N ASP A 258 7.90 -26.17 -9.15
CA ASP A 258 8.11 -26.74 -7.81
C ASP A 258 9.57 -26.65 -7.35
N VAL A 259 10.52 -26.74 -8.30
CA VAL A 259 11.96 -26.59 -8.02
C VAL A 259 12.25 -25.19 -7.50
N LEU A 260 11.81 -24.14 -8.22
CA LEU A 260 12.03 -22.76 -7.80
C LEU A 260 11.30 -22.45 -6.50
N ALA A 261 10.06 -22.92 -6.34
CA ALA A 261 9.32 -22.74 -5.10
C ALA A 261 10.06 -23.38 -3.91
N SER A 262 10.65 -24.56 -4.08
CA SER A 262 11.43 -25.25 -3.05
C SER A 262 12.71 -24.49 -2.66
N GLU A 263 13.43 -23.96 -3.64
CA GLU A 263 14.62 -23.12 -3.41
C GLU A 263 14.27 -21.84 -2.64
N LEU A 264 13.17 -21.18 -3.01
CA LEU A 264 12.68 -19.98 -2.32
C LEU A 264 12.22 -20.30 -0.90
N ARG A 265 11.51 -21.40 -0.66
CA ARG A 265 11.14 -21.84 0.71
C ARG A 265 12.37 -22.02 1.59
N THR A 266 13.40 -22.67 1.06
CA THR A 266 14.67 -22.87 1.77
C THR A 266 15.30 -21.52 2.12
N THR A 267 15.37 -20.60 1.16
CA THR A 267 15.90 -19.26 1.35
C THR A 267 15.13 -18.47 2.41
N ILE A 268 13.80 -18.49 2.36
CA ILE A 268 12.92 -17.82 3.33
C ILE A 268 13.11 -18.39 4.75
N SER A 269 13.23 -19.72 4.87
CA SER A 269 13.43 -20.36 6.18
C SER A 269 14.72 -19.91 6.87
N ILE A 270 15.76 -19.58 6.09
CA ILE A 270 17.02 -19.02 6.57
C ILE A 270 16.87 -17.52 6.88
N ALA A 271 16.15 -16.79 6.03
CA ALA A 271 16.03 -15.34 6.11
C ALA A 271 15.24 -14.83 7.33
N ASN A 272 14.35 -15.65 7.91
CA ASN A 272 13.33 -15.28 8.92
C ASN A 272 12.32 -14.22 8.42
N PRO A 273 11.00 -14.39 8.63
CA PRO A 273 10.00 -13.52 7.99
C PRO A 273 10.10 -12.02 8.32
N SER A 274 10.11 -11.18 7.27
CA SER A 274 10.63 -9.80 7.31
C SER A 274 9.58 -8.69 7.08
N VAL A 275 8.41 -8.95 6.51
CA VAL A 275 7.39 -7.90 6.30
C VAL A 275 6.17 -7.95 7.24
N SER A 276 5.88 -6.80 7.86
CA SER A 276 4.76 -6.63 8.79
C SER A 276 3.57 -5.98 8.10
N TYR A 277 2.41 -6.60 8.18
CA TYR A 277 1.15 -6.07 7.66
C TYR A 277 -0.01 -6.61 8.48
N ARG A 278 -1.13 -5.88 8.47
CA ARG A 278 -2.39 -6.39 9.05
C ARG A 278 -3.08 -7.33 8.06
N THR A 279 -3.17 -6.92 6.80
CA THR A 279 -3.64 -7.76 5.69
C THR A 279 -2.64 -7.67 4.53
N ALA A 280 -2.37 -8.77 3.85
CA ALA A 280 -1.77 -8.80 2.53
C ALA A 280 -2.79 -9.28 1.50
N ILE A 281 -2.80 -8.65 0.33
CA ILE A 281 -3.69 -8.99 -0.78
C ILE A 281 -2.81 -9.22 -2.01
N ILE A 282 -2.83 -10.45 -2.50
CA ILE A 282 -2.06 -10.89 -3.68
C ILE A 282 -3.02 -11.01 -4.85
N ILE A 283 -2.70 -10.37 -5.97
CA ILE A 283 -3.53 -10.27 -7.16
C ILE A 283 -2.71 -10.75 -8.35
N LYS A 284 -3.14 -11.82 -9.02
CA LYS A 284 -2.52 -12.23 -10.30
C LYS A 284 -3.13 -11.45 -11.45
N CYS A 285 -2.31 -10.64 -12.09
CA CYS A 285 -2.61 -9.97 -13.34
C CYS A 285 -2.33 -10.88 -14.53
N SER A 286 -3.03 -10.62 -15.64
CA SER A 286 -2.96 -11.36 -16.91
C SER A 286 -1.86 -10.87 -17.83
#